data_AF-A0A2V6WXN0-F1
#
_entry.id   AF-A0A2V6WXN0-F1
#
_cell.length_a   1.000
_cell.length_b   1.000
_cell.length_c   1.000
_cell.angle_alpha   90.00
_cell.angle_beta   90.00
_cell.angle_gamma   90.00
#
_symmetry.space_group_name_H-M   'P 1'
#
loop_
_entity.id
_entity.type
_entity.pdbx_description
1 polymer ?
#
loop_
_entity_poly.entity_id
_entity_poly.type
_entity_poly.pdbx_seq_one_letter_code
_entity_poly.pdbx_strand_id
1 'polypeptide(L)'
;MAAAGLFLLAFVAQAVIWRRRRPRAQYAGLIGLYLGAFALATAGLVAARLARAEALRALPLSPLDYATFALLYVGLVAAFGTTYSAVQADSPTMSVLLAIEATGGRGLGLAELLDRFTDRVLVHPRLDDLVRGGLARLRDGRYVIAPRGVLFARTFVLFRRLLGFGRGG
;
A
#
# COMPACT_ATOMS: atom_id res chain seq x y z
N MET A 1 -11.23 -16.14 -13.78
CA MET A 1 -12.38 -15.19 -13.74
C MET A 1 -12.85 -14.89 -12.32
N ALA A 2 -13.17 -15.88 -11.48
CA ALA A 2 -13.71 -15.65 -10.13
C ALA A 2 -12.80 -14.80 -9.21
N ALA A 3 -11.48 -15.06 -9.17
CA ALA A 3 -10.54 -14.29 -8.35
C ALA A 3 -10.47 -12.81 -8.76
N ALA A 4 -10.43 -12.53 -10.07
CA ALA A 4 -10.45 -11.17 -10.59
C ALA A 4 -11.78 -10.46 -10.27
N GLY A 5 -12.91 -11.17 -10.38
CA GLY A 5 -14.22 -10.64 -9.99
C GLY A 5 -14.30 -10.29 -8.51
N LEU A 6 -13.82 -11.17 -7.62
CA LEU A 6 -13.75 -10.91 -6.18
C LEU A 6 -12.84 -9.71 -5.88
N PHE A 7 -11.68 -9.64 -6.54
CA PHE A 7 -10.77 -8.51 -6.41
C PHE A 7 -11.43 -7.20 -6.85
N LEU A 8 -12.11 -7.18 -8.00
CA LEU A 8 -12.80 -5.99 -8.49
C LEU A 8 -13.94 -5.55 -7.55
N LEU A 9 -14.71 -6.50 -7.02
CA LEU A 9 -15.74 -6.20 -6.01
C LEU A 9 -15.12 -5.58 -4.75
N ALA A 10 -14.04 -6.16 -4.24
CA ALA A 10 -13.32 -5.63 -3.08
C ALA A 10 -12.73 -4.23 -3.37
N PHE A 11 -12.19 -4.02 -4.57
CA PHE A 11 -11.65 -2.73 -5.02
C PHE A 11 -12.74 -1.66 -5.10
N VAL A 12 -13.90 -1.96 -5.69
CA VAL A 12 -15.04 -1.03 -5.74
C VAL A 12 -15.56 -0.76 -4.33
N ALA A 13 -15.70 -1.78 -3.49
CA ALA A 13 -16.09 -1.62 -2.10
C ALA A 13 -15.12 -0.71 -1.35
N GLN A 14 -13.81 -0.90 -1.52
CA GLN A 14 -12.79 -0.01 -0.97
C GLN A 14 -13.01 1.44 -1.41
N ALA A 15 -13.15 1.68 -2.71
CA ALA A 15 -13.33 3.03 -3.25
C ALA A 15 -14.57 3.72 -2.67
N VAL A 16 -15.69 2.99 -2.54
CA VAL A 16 -16.92 3.49 -1.94
C VAL A 16 -16.75 3.76 -0.44
N ILE A 17 -16.13 2.83 0.30
CA ILE A 17 -15.91 2.99 1.74
C ILE A 17 -14.99 4.18 1.99
N TRP A 18 -13.87 4.32 1.26
CA TRP A 18 -12.88 5.38 1.48
C TRP A 18 -13.41 6.75 1.07
N ARG A 19 -14.36 6.80 0.13
CA ARG A 19 -15.08 8.04 -0.20
C ARG A 19 -15.96 8.51 0.96
N ARG A 20 -16.51 7.60 1.77
CA ARG A 20 -17.39 7.93 2.91
C ARG A 20 -16.65 8.06 4.24
N ARG A 21 -15.66 7.19 4.48
CA ARG A 21 -14.90 7.09 5.73
C ARG A 21 -13.48 6.63 5.40
N ARG A 22 -12.51 7.55 5.39
CA ARG A 22 -11.09 7.19 5.33
C ARG A 22 -10.64 6.67 6.70
N PRO A 23 -10.21 5.41 6.84
CA PRO A 23 -9.72 4.92 8.12
C PRO A 23 -8.43 5.62 8.52
N ARG A 24 -8.24 5.83 9.83
CA ARG A 24 -6.99 6.36 10.37
C ARG A 24 -5.80 5.45 10.08
N ALA A 25 -6.01 4.13 10.07
CA ALA A 25 -5.01 3.12 9.72
C ALA A 25 -5.30 2.52 8.32
N GLN A 26 -4.97 3.27 7.27
CA GLN A 26 -5.35 2.94 5.89
C GLN A 26 -4.85 1.55 5.45
N TYR A 27 -3.61 1.19 5.76
CA TYR A 27 -3.04 -0.12 5.43
C TYR A 27 -3.70 -1.28 6.17
N ALA A 28 -4.02 -1.10 7.47
CA ALA A 28 -4.74 -2.13 8.23
C ALA A 28 -6.17 -2.33 7.69
N GLY A 29 -6.84 -1.24 7.31
CA GLY A 29 -8.16 -1.30 6.68
C GLY A 29 -8.15 -2.02 5.33
N LEU A 30 -7.11 -1.80 4.51
CA LEU A 30 -6.93 -2.51 3.25
C LEU A 30 -6.71 -4.00 3.44
N ILE A 31 -5.76 -4.37 4.30
CA ILE A 31 -5.47 -5.77 4.60
C ILE A 31 -6.73 -6.46 5.12
N GLY A 32 -7.45 -5.82 6.05
CA GLY A 32 -8.70 -6.35 6.59
C GLY A 32 -9.78 -6.55 5.52
N LEU A 33 -9.95 -5.60 4.60
CA LEU A 33 -10.95 -5.69 3.54
C LEU A 33 -10.65 -6.82 2.56
N TYR A 34 -9.42 -6.90 2.04
CA TYR A 34 -9.04 -7.91 1.05
C TYR A 34 -8.95 -9.31 1.68
N LEU A 35 -8.41 -9.45 2.90
CA LEU A 35 -8.43 -10.74 3.60
C LEU A 35 -9.85 -11.15 3.98
N GLY A 36 -10.69 -10.20 4.41
CA GLY A 36 -12.10 -10.45 4.71
C GLY A 36 -12.88 -10.92 3.49
N ALA A 37 -12.71 -10.26 2.34
CA ALA A 37 -13.32 -10.66 1.08
C ALA A 37 -12.88 -12.07 0.66
N PHE A 38 -11.59 -12.39 0.79
CA PHE A 38 -11.07 -13.73 0.53
C PHE A 38 -11.67 -14.78 1.48
N ALA A 39 -11.66 -14.52 2.79
CA ALA A 39 -12.19 -15.43 3.80
C ALA A 39 -13.69 -15.69 3.61
N LEU A 40 -14.48 -14.65 3.29
CA LEU A 40 -15.91 -14.78 3.01
C LEU A 40 -16.17 -15.60 1.75
N ALA A 41 -15.38 -15.40 0.69
CA ALA A 41 -15.50 -16.19 -0.54
C ALA A 41 -15.17 -17.68 -0.29
N THR A 42 -14.11 -17.96 0.46
CA THR A 42 -13.75 -19.33 0.84
C THR A 42 -14.79 -19.97 1.76
N ALA A 43 -15.29 -19.24 2.76
CA ALA A 43 -16.34 -19.73 3.66
C ALA A 43 -17.64 -20.02 2.89
N GLY A 44 -18.03 -19.16 1.96
CA GLY A 44 -19.18 -19.37 1.08
C GLY A 44 -19.02 -20.62 0.20
N LEU A 45 -17.82 -20.86 -0.35
CA LEU A 45 -17.52 -22.08 -1.09
C LEU A 45 -17.66 -23.33 -0.20
N VAL A 46 -17.11 -23.31 1.01
CA VAL A 46 -17.20 -24.44 1.95
C VAL A 46 -18.65 -24.70 2.38
N ALA A 47 -19.40 -23.66 2.72
CA ALA A 47 -20.81 -23.78 3.10
C ALA A 47 -21.66 -24.36 1.95
N ALA A 48 -21.42 -23.91 0.72
CA ALA A 48 -22.10 -24.43 -0.47
C ALA A 48 -21.81 -25.92 -0.72
N ARG A 49 -20.58 -26.38 -0.44
CA ARG A 49 -20.23 -27.80 -0.52
C ARG A 49 -21.02 -28.64 0.47
N LEU A 50 -21.11 -28.17 1.72
CA LEU A 50 -21.86 -28.86 2.77
C LEU A 50 -23.36 -28.92 2.45
N ALA A 51 -23.90 -27.85 1.85
CA ALA A 51 -25.31 -27.76 1.49
C ALA A 51 -25.70 -28.48 0.17
N ARG A 52 -24.73 -29.08 -0.55
CA ARG A 52 -24.94 -29.69 -1.90
C ARG A 52 -25.67 -28.76 -2.88
N ALA A 53 -25.41 -27.45 -2.79
CA ALA A 53 -26.09 -26.47 -3.62
C ALA A 53 -25.65 -26.58 -5.09
N GLU A 54 -26.55 -27.02 -5.98
CA GLU A 54 -26.27 -27.15 -7.42
C GLU A 54 -25.92 -25.81 -8.09
N ALA A 55 -26.40 -24.70 -7.54
CA ALA A 55 -26.23 -23.35 -8.07
C ALA A 55 -24.76 -22.87 -8.16
N LEU A 56 -23.81 -23.57 -7.52
CA LEU A 56 -22.40 -23.17 -7.46
C LEU A 56 -21.45 -24.16 -8.18
N ARG A 57 -21.96 -24.94 -9.13
CA ARG A 57 -21.14 -25.82 -10.01
C ARG A 57 -20.02 -25.10 -10.79
N ALA A 58 -20.11 -23.79 -10.95
CA ALA A 58 -19.11 -22.97 -11.65
C ALA A 58 -17.92 -22.53 -10.77
N LEU A 59 -17.96 -22.78 -9.46
CA LEU A 59 -16.85 -22.44 -8.56
C LEU A 59 -15.73 -23.49 -8.62
N PRO A 60 -14.48 -23.11 -8.31
CA PRO A 60 -13.33 -24.02 -8.36
C PRO A 60 -13.57 -25.24 -7.46
N LEU A 61 -13.81 -26.40 -8.07
CA LEU A 61 -14.15 -27.62 -7.34
C LEU A 61 -12.93 -28.50 -7.05
N SER A 62 -11.85 -28.39 -7.83
CA SER A 62 -10.62 -29.13 -7.57
C SER A 62 -9.67 -28.36 -6.64
N PRO A 63 -8.80 -29.06 -5.89
CA PRO A 63 -7.74 -28.42 -5.11
C PRO A 63 -6.82 -27.53 -5.95
N LEU A 64 -6.57 -27.90 -7.22
CA LEU A 64 -5.76 -27.10 -8.15
C LEU A 64 -6.47 -25.82 -8.58
N ASP A 65 -7.79 -25.87 -8.79
CA ASP A 65 -8.56 -24.67 -9.13
C ASP A 65 -8.61 -23.70 -7.94
N TYR A 66 -8.70 -24.23 -6.71
CA TYR A 66 -8.62 -23.42 -5.50
C TYR A 66 -7.22 -22.80 -5.32
N ALA A 67 -6.15 -23.58 -5.54
CA ALA A 67 -4.79 -23.06 -5.50
C ALA A 67 -4.58 -21.94 -6.54
N THR A 68 -5.08 -22.13 -7.76
CA THR A 68 -5.02 -21.12 -8.83
C THR A 68 -5.82 -19.87 -8.48
N PHE A 69 -7.02 -20.04 -7.93
CA PHE A 69 -7.84 -18.95 -7.42
C PHE A 69 -7.12 -18.14 -6.33
N ALA A 70 -6.57 -18.83 -5.33
CA ALA A 70 -5.87 -18.21 -4.21
C ALA A 70 -4.61 -17.47 -4.68
N LEU A 71 -3.79 -18.12 -5.53
CA LEU A 71 -2.56 -17.55 -6.03
C LEU A 71 -2.82 -16.32 -6.90
N LEU A 72 -3.83 -16.37 -7.79
CA LEU A 72 -4.21 -15.24 -8.61
C LEU A 72 -4.75 -14.09 -7.76
N TYR A 73 -5.61 -14.38 -6.78
CA TYR A 73 -6.15 -13.36 -5.88
C TYR A 73 -5.04 -12.67 -5.08
N VAL A 74 -4.17 -13.44 -4.45
CA VAL A 74 -3.03 -12.91 -3.69
C VAL A 74 -2.09 -12.11 -4.59
N GLY A 75 -1.82 -12.57 -5.81
CA GLY A 75 -1.01 -11.86 -6.80
C GLY A 75 -1.62 -10.49 -7.17
N LEU A 76 -2.93 -10.44 -7.42
CA LEU A 76 -3.64 -9.18 -7.70
C LEU A 76 -3.62 -8.23 -6.51
N VAL A 77 -3.86 -8.74 -5.29
CA VAL A 77 -3.82 -7.93 -4.07
C VAL A 77 -2.41 -7.40 -3.81
N ALA A 78 -1.37 -8.21 -4.03
CA ALA A 78 0.01 -7.80 -3.88
C ALA A 78 0.40 -6.71 -4.90
N ALA A 79 0.06 -6.91 -6.18
CA ALA A 79 0.28 -5.92 -7.24
C ALA A 79 -0.47 -4.61 -6.95
N PHE A 80 -1.72 -4.70 -6.48
CA PHE A 80 -2.46 -3.52 -6.07
C PHE A 80 -1.84 -2.84 -4.85
N GLY A 81 -1.40 -3.60 -3.84
CA GLY A 81 -0.76 -3.06 -2.64
C GLY A 81 0.49 -2.25 -2.94
N THR A 82 1.33 -2.70 -3.89
CA THR A 82 2.52 -1.96 -4.31
C THR A 82 2.13 -0.66 -5.04
N THR A 83 1.16 -0.71 -5.96
CA THR A 83 0.66 0.48 -6.66
C THR A 83 0.00 1.47 -5.69
N TYR A 84 -0.82 1.00 -4.77
CA TYR A 84 -1.49 1.84 -3.78
C TYR A 84 -0.48 2.55 -2.88
N SER A 85 0.60 1.86 -2.47
CA SER A 85 1.67 2.48 -1.71
C SER A 85 2.44 3.53 -2.52
N ALA A 86 2.65 3.29 -3.83
CA ALA A 86 3.32 4.25 -4.70
C ALA A 86 2.47 5.51 -4.92
N VAL A 87 1.16 5.36 -5.09
CA VAL A 87 0.22 6.48 -5.27
C VAL A 87 0.07 7.32 -3.99
N GLN A 88 0.10 6.69 -2.82
CA GLN A 88 0.03 7.41 -1.55
C GLN A 88 1.33 8.09 -1.14
N ALA A 89 2.48 7.66 -1.67
CA ALA A 89 3.75 8.27 -1.31
C ALA A 89 3.82 9.69 -1.89
N ASP A 90 3.86 10.69 -1.01
CA ASP A 90 4.07 12.08 -1.41
C ASP A 90 5.50 12.26 -1.96
N SER A 91 5.62 12.17 -3.29
CA SER A 91 6.85 12.44 -4.02
C SER A 91 7.09 13.95 -4.10
N PRO A 92 8.22 14.48 -3.58
CA PRO A 92 8.56 15.90 -3.65
C PRO A 92 8.52 16.42 -5.09
N THR A 93 9.03 15.63 -6.04
CA THR A 93 9.02 15.97 -7.46
C THR A 93 7.61 16.13 -8.00
N MET A 94 6.68 15.23 -7.63
CA MET A 94 5.28 15.35 -8.06
C MET A 94 4.61 16.56 -7.41
N SER A 95 4.89 16.84 -6.14
CA SER A 95 4.39 18.04 -5.47
C SER A 95 4.86 19.33 -6.16
N VAL A 96 6.12 19.38 -6.60
CA VAL A 96 6.67 20.51 -7.38
C VAL A 96 5.95 20.64 -8.73
N LEU A 97 5.78 19.53 -9.46
CA LEU A 97 5.08 19.53 -10.76
C LEU A 97 3.63 20.04 -10.63
N LEU A 98 2.87 19.50 -9.68
CA LEU A 98 1.48 19.93 -9.42
C LEU A 98 1.41 21.40 -8.97
N ALA A 99 2.40 21.88 -8.23
CA ALA A 99 2.47 23.29 -7.84
C ALA A 99 2.71 24.21 -9.04
N ILE A 100 3.51 23.79 -10.01
CA ILE A 100 3.76 24.50 -11.27
C ILE A 100 2.51 24.43 -12.16
N GLU A 101 1.91 23.26 -12.33
CA GLU A 101 0.70 23.06 -13.14
C GLU A 101 -0.46 23.93 -12.63
N ALA A 102 -0.62 24.02 -11.30
CA ALA A 102 -1.65 24.82 -10.66
C ALA A 102 -1.56 26.33 -10.97
N THR A 103 -0.46 26.82 -11.54
CA THR A 103 -0.36 28.24 -11.96
C THR A 103 -0.91 28.50 -13.36
N GLY A 104 -1.46 27.49 -14.04
CA GLY A 104 -2.14 27.65 -15.33
C GLY A 104 -1.20 28.08 -16.46
N GLY A 105 0.08 27.71 -16.39
CA GLY A 105 1.09 28.04 -17.40
C GLY A 105 1.95 29.26 -17.10
N ARG A 106 1.67 30.01 -16.01
CA ARG A 106 2.56 31.10 -15.54
C ARG A 106 3.92 30.58 -15.06
N GLY A 107 3.99 29.33 -14.64
CA GLY A 107 5.15 28.75 -13.96
C GLY A 107 5.29 29.25 -12.52
N LEU A 108 6.41 28.87 -11.88
CA LEU A 108 6.86 29.40 -10.60
C LEU A 108 8.33 29.75 -10.70
N GLY A 109 8.71 30.90 -10.16
CA GLY A 109 10.11 31.31 -10.02
C GLY A 109 10.84 30.47 -8.97
N LEU A 110 12.16 30.44 -9.04
CA LEU A 110 13.00 29.69 -8.10
C LEU A 110 12.77 30.14 -6.64
N ALA A 111 12.65 31.45 -6.39
CA ALA A 111 12.39 31.98 -5.05
C ALA A 111 11.03 31.52 -4.51
N GLU A 112 9.99 31.52 -5.33
CA GLU A 112 8.65 31.01 -4.96
C GLU A 112 8.69 29.51 -4.66
N LEU A 113 9.47 28.74 -5.43
CA LEU A 113 9.65 27.30 -5.19
C LEU A 113 10.38 27.03 -3.86
N LEU A 114 11.48 27.75 -3.59
CA LEU A 114 12.25 27.56 -2.35
C LEU A 114 11.46 27.97 -1.10
N ASP A 115 10.65 29.03 -1.20
CA ASP A 115 9.76 29.46 -0.11
C ASP A 115 8.61 28.46 0.14
N ARG A 116 8.11 27.81 -0.92
CA ARG A 116 7.03 26.83 -0.82
C ARG A 116 7.49 25.45 -0.35
N PHE A 117 8.70 25.03 -0.73
CA PHE A 117 9.24 23.69 -0.48
C PHE A 117 10.37 23.71 0.56
N THR A 118 10.08 24.24 1.74
CA THR A 118 11.03 24.31 2.86
C THR A 118 11.27 22.95 3.54
N ASP A 119 12.31 22.88 4.39
CA ASP A 119 12.58 21.70 5.23
C ASP A 119 11.40 21.28 6.10
N ARG A 120 10.57 22.23 6.53
CA ARG A 120 9.34 21.94 7.28
C ARG A 120 8.32 21.15 6.46
N VAL A 121 8.32 21.31 5.15
CA VAL A 121 7.41 20.63 4.22
C VAL A 121 8.03 19.34 3.70
N LEU A 122 9.34 19.32 3.44
CA LEU A 122 10.01 18.17 2.81
C LEU A 122 10.68 17.23 3.80
N VAL A 123 11.34 17.75 4.83
CA VAL A 123 12.22 16.95 5.71
C VAL A 123 11.50 16.57 7.00
N HIS A 124 10.84 17.53 7.66
CA HIS A 124 10.20 17.29 8.96
C HIS A 124 9.13 16.19 8.93
N PRO A 125 8.23 16.11 7.93
CA PRO A 125 7.22 15.05 7.90
C PRO A 125 7.85 13.66 7.82
N ARG A 126 8.96 13.53 7.07
CA ARG A 126 9.71 12.27 6.95
C ARG A 126 10.37 11.87 8.27
N LEU A 127 10.92 12.82 9.02
CA LEU A 127 11.48 12.58 10.35
C LEU A 127 10.39 12.19 11.36
N ASP A 128 9.25 12.87 11.31
CA ASP A 128 8.07 12.54 12.13
C ASP A 128 7.57 11.14 11.83
N ASP A 129 7.52 10.74 10.56
CA ASP A 129 7.10 9.39 10.15
C ASP A 129 8.07 8.32 10.66
N LEU A 130 9.39 8.59 10.64
CA LEU A 130 10.39 7.68 11.23
C LEU A 130 10.18 7.50 12.74
N VAL A 131 9.83 8.58 13.46
CA VAL A 131 9.58 8.52 14.90
C VAL A 131 8.24 7.85 15.22
N ARG A 132 7.15 8.26 14.55
CA ARG A 132 5.80 7.67 14.73
C ARG A 132 5.76 6.21 14.33
N GLY A 133 6.48 5.83 13.27
CA GLY A 133 6.65 4.45 12.83
C GLY A 133 7.56 3.62 13.73
N GLY A 134 8.20 4.23 14.74
CA GLY A 134 9.11 3.56 15.66
C GLY A 134 10.40 3.06 15.00
N LEU A 135 10.78 3.63 13.85
CA LEU A 135 12.01 3.33 13.12
C LEU A 135 13.18 4.17 13.64
N ALA A 136 12.92 5.38 14.12
CA ALA A 136 13.87 6.25 14.81
C ALA A 136 13.30 6.75 16.14
N ARG A 137 14.16 7.31 16.99
CA ARG A 137 13.81 7.95 18.25
C ARG A 137 14.56 9.26 18.36
N LEU A 138 13.90 10.30 18.88
CA LEU A 138 14.56 11.53 19.27
C LEU A 138 15.08 11.37 20.70
N ARG A 139 16.41 11.45 20.88
CA ARG A 139 17.09 11.44 22.19
C ARG A 139 18.08 12.58 22.24
N ASP A 140 17.98 13.44 23.24
CA ASP A 140 18.90 14.57 23.46
C ASP A 140 19.09 15.46 22.22
N GLY A 141 17.99 15.74 21.50
CA GLY A 141 18.01 16.51 20.25
C GLY A 141 18.57 15.79 19.03
N ARG A 142 18.89 14.48 19.13
CA ARG A 142 19.44 13.67 18.03
C ARG A 142 18.48 12.55 17.62
N TYR A 143 18.35 12.33 16.32
CA TYR A 143 17.62 11.20 15.78
C TYR A 143 18.52 9.96 15.79
N VAL A 144 18.09 8.92 16.52
CA VAL A 144 18.82 7.65 16.64
C VAL A 144 17.94 6.52 16.12
N ILE A 145 18.50 5.62 15.31
CA ILE A 145 17.78 4.47 14.78
C ILE A 145 17.30 3.56 15.91
N ALA A 146 16.03 3.17 15.88
CA ALA A 146 15.45 2.24 16.84
C ALA A 146 15.76 0.79 16.43
N PRO A 147 15.64 -0.20 17.33
CA PRO A 147 15.85 -1.63 16.98
C PRO A 147 15.01 -2.10 15.77
N ARG A 148 13.75 -1.64 15.66
CA ARG A 148 12.88 -1.92 14.50
C ARG A 148 13.42 -1.29 13.22
N GLY A 149 13.94 -0.05 13.30
CA GLY A 149 14.62 0.62 12.20
C GLY A 149 15.86 -0.12 11.74
N VAL A 150 16.66 -0.67 12.67
CA VAL A 150 17.85 -1.47 12.34
C VAL A 150 17.45 -2.71 11.56
N LEU A 151 16.43 -3.44 12.00
CA LEU A 151 15.93 -4.62 11.28
C LEU A 151 15.48 -4.24 9.87
N PHE A 152 14.67 -3.18 9.75
CA PHE A 152 14.17 -2.70 8.47
C PHE A 152 15.30 -2.32 7.51
N ALA A 153 16.27 -1.52 7.98
CA ALA A 153 17.43 -1.12 7.20
C ALA A 153 18.30 -2.31 6.76
N ARG A 154 18.49 -3.32 7.64
CA ARG A 154 19.22 -4.55 7.30
C ARG A 154 18.55 -5.34 6.20
N THR A 155 17.24 -5.54 6.29
CA THR A 155 16.45 -6.24 5.25
C THR A 155 16.57 -5.50 3.91
N PHE A 156 16.45 -4.18 3.93
CA PHE A 156 16.60 -3.37 2.71
C PHE A 156 18.00 -3.47 2.09
N VAL A 157 19.05 -3.38 2.91
CA VAL A 157 20.44 -3.52 2.45
C VAL A 157 20.70 -4.93 1.90
N LEU A 158 20.17 -5.97 2.54
CA LEU A 158 20.27 -7.34 2.04
C LEU A 158 19.61 -7.46 0.66
N PHE A 159 18.39 -6.96 0.51
CA PHE A 159 17.68 -6.96 -0.76
C PHE A 159 18.46 -6.22 -1.86
N ARG A 160 18.99 -5.03 -1.57
CA ARG A 160 19.81 -4.28 -2.54
C ARG A 160 21.08 -5.02 -2.95
N ARG A 161 21.74 -5.68 -2.01
CA ARG A 161 22.93 -6.51 -2.30
C ARG A 161 22.59 -7.67 -3.21
N LEU A 162 21.46 -8.33 -3.01
CA LEU A 162 20.99 -9.40 -3.90
C LEU A 162 20.74 -8.90 -5.32
N LEU A 163 20.32 -7.65 -5.47
CA LEU A 163 20.11 -6.99 -6.76
C LEU A 163 21.38 -6.33 -7.34
N GLY A 164 22.53 -6.42 -6.68
CA GLY A 164 23.77 -5.80 -7.14
C GLY A 164 23.86 -4.27 -6.93
N PHE A 165 22.92 -3.67 -6.18
CA PHE A 165 22.93 -2.25 -5.88
C PHE A 165 23.72 -1.92 -4.60
N GLY A 166 24.46 -0.80 -4.61
CA GLY A 166 25.18 -0.28 -3.44
C GLY A 166 24.24 0.20 -2.31
N ARG A 167 24.82 0.62 -1.18
CA ARG A 167 24.06 1.08 0.02
C ARG A 167 23.41 2.47 -0.11
N GLY A 168 23.71 3.23 -1.17
CA GLY A 168 23.17 4.58 -1.42
C GLY A 168 21.85 4.59 -2.20
N GLY A 169 21.25 5.78 -2.38
CA GLY A 169 20.08 6.00 -3.24
C GLY A 169 20.37 5.65 -4.68
#